data_AF-A0ABD1U2N4-F1
#
_entry.id   AF-A0ABD1U2N4-F1
#
_cell.length_a   1.000
_cell.length_b   1.000
_cell.length_c   1.000
_cell.angle_alpha   90.00
_cell.angle_beta   90.00
_cell.angle_gamma   90.00
#
_symmetry.space_group_name_H-M   'P 1'
#
loop_
_entity.id
_entity.type
_entity.pdbx_description
1 polymer ?
#
loop_
_entity_poly.entity_id
_entity_poly.type
_entity_poly.pdbx_seq_one_letter_code
_entity_poly.pdbx_strand_id
1 'polypeptide(L)'
;MPTPTLVETSMLNLEQRLKDMKGRKIAEAMSKKDSRQQSMVLEEDHHFFLEVMTVPLPRDFKQPKMEKYDGSSNPVNHLRAFVNLMRLQATPDAIMYRAFPPTLR
;
A
#
# COMPACT_ATOMS: atom_id res chain seq x y z
N MET A 1 36.49 43.80 24.40
CA MET A 1 35.44 43.03 23.70
C MET A 1 34.24 42.94 24.63
N PRO A 2 33.03 43.39 24.24
CA PRO A 2 31.85 43.18 25.08
C PRO A 2 31.45 41.70 25.04
N THR A 3 31.27 41.10 26.22
CA THR A 3 30.71 39.74 26.36
C THR A 3 29.19 39.80 26.20
N PRO A 4 28.57 38.93 25.37
CA PRO A 4 27.12 38.89 25.26
C PRO A 4 26.50 38.64 26.63
N THR A 5 25.44 39.39 26.92
CA THR A 5 24.74 39.32 28.21
C THR A 5 23.94 38.00 28.32
N LEU A 6 23.66 37.59 29.56
CA LEU A 6 22.92 36.35 29.86
C LEU A 6 21.57 36.27 29.13
N VAL A 7 20.92 37.42 28.91
CA VAL A 7 19.64 37.53 28.20
C VAL A 7 19.81 37.23 26.72
N GLU A 8 20.83 37.78 26.05
CA GLU A 8 21.11 37.54 24.63
C GLU A 8 21.44 36.06 24.38
N THR A 9 22.20 35.44 25.29
CA THR A 9 22.53 34.01 25.22
C THR A 9 21.27 33.13 25.34
N SER A 10 20.33 33.52 26.21
CA SER A 10 19.07 32.80 26.39
C SER A 10 18.14 32.90 25.17
N MET A 11 18.11 34.07 24.51
CA MET A 11 17.30 34.31 23.32
C MET A 11 17.81 33.51 22.13
N LEU A 12 19.13 33.50 21.89
CA LEU A 12 19.75 32.73 20.82
C LEU A 12 19.51 31.22 20.99
N ASN A 13 19.56 30.71 22.22
CA ASN A 13 19.28 29.30 22.50
C ASN A 13 17.80 28.95 22.22
N LEU A 14 16.86 29.83 22.57
CA LEU A 14 15.44 29.63 22.25
C LEU A 14 15.20 29.61 20.74
N GLU A 15 15.78 30.55 20.00
CA GLU A 15 15.67 30.59 18.55
C GLU A 15 16.25 29.34 17.88
N GLN A 16 17.39 28.85 18.37
CA GLN A 16 18.00 27.62 17.88
C GLN A 16 17.08 26.42 18.11
N ARG A 17 16.49 26.30 19.31
CA ARG A 17 15.54 25.22 19.62
C ARG A 17 14.29 25.26 18.75
N LEU A 18 13.78 26.45 18.41
CA LEU A 18 12.64 26.59 17.50
C LEU A 18 12.99 26.16 16.07
N LYS A 19 14.20 26.48 15.59
CA LYS A 19 14.71 26.04 14.28
C LYS A 19 14.87 24.52 14.22
N ASP A 20 15.45 23.92 15.26
CA ASP A 20 15.63 22.46 15.35
C ASP A 20 14.29 21.71 15.41
N MET A 21 13.31 22.25 16.15
CA MET A 21 11.96 21.68 16.23
C MET A 21 11.24 21.69 14.87
N LYS A 22 11.43 22.76 14.08
CA LYS A 22 10.86 22.86 12.73
C LYS A 22 11.53 21.89 11.76
N GLY A 23 12.85 21.73 11.83
CA GLY A 23 13.63 20.78 11.02
C GLY A 23 13.27 19.32 11.26
N ARG A 24 12.99 18.93 12.52
CA ARG A 24 12.58 17.56 12.87
C ARG A 24 11.20 17.19 12.31
N LYS A 25 10.23 18.11 12.35
CA LYS A 25 8.86 17.86 11.85
C LYS A 25 8.81 17.57 10.35
N ILE A 26 9.63 18.26 9.54
CA ILE A 26 9.73 18.00 8.09
C ILE A 26 10.42 16.67 7.78
N ALA A 27 11.49 16.30 8.52
CA ALA A 27 12.15 15.00 8.35
C ALA A 27 11.24 13.82 8.74
N GLU A 28 10.47 13.95 9.82
CA GLU A 28 9.51 12.92 10.25
C GLU A 28 8.35 12.75 9.27
N ALA A 29 7.84 13.86 8.69
CA ALA A 29 6.80 13.81 7.67
C ALA A 29 7.28 13.16 6.36
N MET A 30 8.56 13.29 6.02
CA MET A 30 9.17 12.62 4.86
C MET A 30 9.40 11.13 5.11
N SER A 31 9.83 10.73 6.31
CA SER A 31 10.05 9.31 6.67
C SER A 31 8.75 8.49 6.78
N LYS A 32 7.63 9.11 7.18
CA LYS A 32 6.30 8.47 7.19
C LYS A 32 5.73 8.17 5.80
N LYS A 33 6.30 8.75 4.73
CA LYS A 33 5.86 8.50 3.36
C LYS A 33 6.53 7.26 2.75
N ASP A 34 7.78 6.99 3.13
CA ASP A 34 8.54 5.81 2.67
C ASP A 34 8.01 4.50 3.26
N SER A 35 7.48 4.52 4.48
CA SER A 35 6.91 3.33 5.14
C SER A 35 5.56 2.89 4.58
N ARG A 36 4.88 3.70 3.77
CA ARG A 36 3.71 3.25 2.98
C ARG A 36 4.10 2.53 1.69
N GLN A 37 5.37 2.60 1.32
CA GLN A 37 6.00 1.69 0.38
C GLN A 37 6.80 0.65 1.16
N GLN A 38 6.24 0.12 2.26
CA GLN A 38 6.61 -1.23 2.67
C GLN A 38 6.30 -2.12 1.48
N SER A 39 7.35 -2.31 0.69
CA SER A 39 7.58 -3.37 -0.26
C SER A 39 6.69 -4.53 0.13
N MET A 40 5.73 -4.88 -0.74
CA MET A 40 5.27 -6.26 -0.79
C MET A 40 6.51 -7.08 -1.17
N VAL A 41 7.39 -7.32 -0.21
CA VAL A 41 8.21 -8.52 -0.21
C VAL A 41 7.15 -9.59 -0.03
N LEU A 42 6.69 -10.14 -1.15
CA LEU A 42 5.97 -11.40 -1.15
C LEU A 42 7.03 -12.39 -0.69
N GLU A 43 7.17 -12.52 0.62
CA GLU A 43 8.01 -13.53 1.27
C GLU A 43 7.71 -14.84 0.55
N GLU A 44 8.72 -15.32 -0.18
CA GLU A 44 8.64 -16.44 -1.12
C GLU A 44 8.32 -17.78 -0.42
N ASP A 45 8.02 -17.74 0.88
CA ASP A 45 7.74 -18.89 1.75
C ASP A 45 6.28 -19.00 2.22
N HIS A 46 5.35 -18.16 1.75
CA HIS A 46 3.94 -18.37 2.09
C HIS A 46 3.36 -19.51 1.24
N HIS A 47 3.14 -20.68 1.85
CA HIS A 47 2.63 -21.90 1.20
C HIS A 47 1.42 -21.64 0.28
N PHE A 48 0.47 -20.82 0.74
CA PHE A 48 -0.70 -20.45 -0.06
C PHE A 48 -0.36 -19.54 -1.26
N PHE A 49 0.62 -18.63 -1.14
CA PHE A 49 1.03 -17.80 -2.28
C PHE A 49 1.69 -18.66 -3.36
N LEU A 50 2.57 -19.58 -2.96
CA LEU A 50 3.19 -20.54 -3.88
C LEU A 50 2.14 -21.43 -4.55
N GLU A 51 1.19 -21.98 -3.79
CA GLU A 51 0.09 -22.78 -4.33
C GLU A 51 -0.71 -22.00 -5.39
N VAL A 52 -1.00 -20.72 -5.13
CA VAL A 52 -1.76 -19.88 -6.05
C VAL A 52 -0.95 -19.51 -7.30
N MET A 53 0.34 -19.19 -7.15
CA MET A 53 1.18 -18.69 -8.24
C MET A 53 1.74 -19.78 -9.15
N THR A 54 1.90 -21.01 -8.64
CA THR A 54 2.46 -22.14 -9.40
C THR A 54 1.45 -22.81 -10.33
N VAL A 55 0.14 -22.61 -10.12
CA VAL A 55 -0.88 -23.15 -11.03
C VAL A 55 -0.75 -22.49 -12.42
N PRO A 56 -0.57 -23.27 -13.50
CA PRO A 56 -0.48 -22.73 -14.85
C PRO A 56 -1.82 -22.13 -15.28
N LEU A 57 -1.77 -20.97 -15.95
CA LEU A 57 -2.96 -20.39 -16.56
C LEU A 57 -3.41 -21.25 -17.76
N PRO A 58 -4.71 -21.57 -17.89
CA PRO A 58 -5.25 -22.21 -19.07
C PRO A 58 -4.94 -21.40 -20.33
N ARG A 59 -4.71 -22.08 -21.45
CA ARG A 59 -4.32 -21.46 -22.73
C ARG A 59 -5.28 -20.36 -23.18
N ASP A 60 -6.57 -20.57 -22.94
CA ASP A 60 -7.65 -19.67 -23.37
C ASP A 60 -8.17 -18.79 -22.21
N PHE A 61 -7.42 -18.69 -21.11
CA PHE A 61 -7.78 -17.84 -19.98
C PHE A 61 -7.92 -16.38 -20.42
N LYS A 62 -9.05 -15.77 -20.07
CA LYS A 62 -9.33 -14.37 -20.35
C LYS A 62 -9.48 -13.63 -19.04
N GLN A 63 -8.92 -12.42 -18.97
CA GLN A 63 -9.13 -11.59 -17.80
C GLN A 63 -10.62 -11.28 -17.61
N PRO A 64 -11.09 -11.25 -16.35
CA PRO A 64 -12.48 -10.94 -16.05
C PRO A 64 -12.81 -9.51 -16.50
N LYS A 65 -13.84 -9.41 -17.35
CA LYS A 65 -14.36 -8.12 -17.83
C LYS A 65 -15.55 -7.72 -16.96
N MET A 66 -15.30 -6.89 -15.98
CA MET A 66 -16.31 -6.30 -15.10
C MET A 66 -15.91 -4.90 -14.69
N GLU A 67 -16.87 -4.13 -14.17
CA GLU A 67 -16.58 -2.82 -13.60
C GLU A 67 -15.62 -2.95 -12.41
N LYS A 68 -14.65 -2.03 -12.32
CA LYS A 68 -13.68 -2.04 -11.24
C LYS A 68 -14.32 -1.55 -9.95
N TYR A 69 -14.03 -2.22 -8.85
CA TYR A 69 -14.43 -1.78 -7.53
C TYR A 69 -13.56 -0.62 -7.06
N ASP A 70 -14.18 0.54 -6.85
CA ASP A 70 -13.54 1.76 -6.37
C ASP A 70 -13.85 2.07 -4.89
N GLY A 71 -14.52 1.15 -4.20
CA GLY A 71 -14.93 1.34 -2.81
C GLY A 71 -16.29 2.02 -2.62
N SER A 72 -16.93 2.53 -3.68
CA SER A 72 -18.21 3.25 -3.57
C SER A 72 -19.44 2.34 -3.56
N SER A 73 -19.34 1.16 -4.20
CA SER A 73 -20.44 0.19 -4.28
C SER A 73 -20.38 -0.87 -3.16
N ASN A 74 -21.37 -1.75 -3.12
CA ASN A 74 -21.42 -2.81 -2.11
C ASN A 74 -20.32 -3.87 -2.38
N PRO A 75 -19.36 -4.09 -1.47
CA PRO A 75 -18.24 -5.02 -1.67
C PRO A 75 -18.69 -6.48 -1.84
N VAL A 76 -19.79 -6.88 -1.19
CA VAL A 76 -20.35 -8.24 -1.30
C VAL A 76 -20.92 -8.47 -2.70
N ASN A 77 -21.54 -7.44 -3.29
CA ASN A 77 -22.07 -7.54 -4.65
C ASN A 77 -20.94 -7.64 -5.67
N HIS A 78 -19.85 -6.87 -5.51
CA HIS A 78 -18.66 -6.97 -6.36
C HIS A 78 -18.05 -8.37 -6.30
N LEU A 79 -17.81 -8.89 -5.09
CA LEU A 79 -17.26 -10.23 -4.90
C LEU A 79 -18.17 -11.30 -5.52
N ARG A 80 -19.49 -11.21 -5.32
CA ARG A 80 -20.45 -12.16 -5.91
C ARG A 80 -20.42 -12.12 -7.43
N ALA A 81 -20.39 -10.93 -8.03
CA ALA A 81 -20.30 -10.77 -9.48
C ALA A 81 -19.02 -11.39 -10.04
N PHE A 82 -17.89 -11.15 -9.39
CA PHE A 82 -16.61 -11.75 -9.73
C PHE A 82 -16.64 -13.28 -9.65
N VAL A 83 -17.05 -13.85 -8.50
CA VAL A 83 -17.12 -15.31 -8.31
C VAL A 83 -18.03 -15.97 -9.35
N ASN A 84 -19.18 -15.37 -9.64
CA ASN A 84 -20.09 -15.88 -10.67
C ASN A 84 -19.43 -15.89 -12.06
N LEU A 85 -18.72 -14.82 -12.43
CA LEU A 85 -18.00 -14.73 -13.70
C LEU A 85 -16.90 -15.79 -13.82
N MET A 86 -16.12 -16.01 -12.76
CA MET A 86 -15.02 -16.97 -12.75
C MET A 86 -15.51 -18.43 -12.78
N ARG A 87 -16.63 -18.72 -12.08
CA ARG A 87 -17.27 -20.04 -12.12
C ARG A 87 -17.86 -20.36 -13.49
N LEU A 88 -18.42 -19.38 -14.21
CA LEU A 88 -18.91 -19.56 -15.57
C LEU A 88 -17.79 -20.00 -16.54
N GLN A 89 -16.56 -19.56 -16.28
CA GLN A 89 -15.38 -19.96 -17.05
C GLN A 89 -14.73 -21.25 -16.53
N ALA A 90 -15.39 -21.97 -15.61
CA ALA A 90 -14.86 -23.17 -14.95
C ALA A 90 -13.43 -22.98 -14.41
N THR A 91 -13.14 -21.79 -13.89
CA THR A 91 -11.78 -21.42 -13.48
C THR A 91 -11.44 -22.00 -12.11
N PRO A 92 -10.30 -22.69 -11.94
CA PRO A 92 -9.80 -23.13 -10.64
C PRO A 92 -9.60 -21.98 -9.65
N ASP A 93 -9.80 -22.24 -8.35
CA ASP A 93 -9.75 -21.24 -7.29
C ASP A 93 -8.41 -20.47 -7.25
N ALA A 94 -7.29 -21.15 -7.44
CA ALA A 94 -5.97 -20.51 -7.54
C ALA A 94 -5.92 -19.42 -8.63
N ILE A 95 -6.51 -19.69 -9.80
CA ILE A 95 -6.54 -18.73 -10.90
C ILE A 95 -7.57 -17.63 -10.61
N MET A 96 -8.67 -17.97 -9.95
CA MET A 96 -9.64 -17.00 -9.44
C MET A 96 -8.97 -15.98 -8.51
N TYR A 97 -8.14 -16.41 -7.56
CA TYR A 97 -7.42 -15.49 -6.68
C TYR A 97 -6.46 -14.58 -7.44
N ARG A 98 -5.74 -15.09 -8.44
CA ARG A 98 -4.85 -14.28 -9.31
C ARG A 98 -5.61 -13.30 -10.21
N ALA A 99 -6.84 -13.63 -10.58
CA ALA A 99 -7.67 -12.83 -11.48
C ALA A 99 -8.44 -11.71 -10.78
N PHE A 100 -8.48 -11.71 -9.44
CA PHE A 100 -9.23 -10.74 -8.65
C PHE A 100 -8.59 -9.35 -8.58
N PRO A 101 -7.28 -9.18 -8.32
CA PRO A 101 -6.67 -7.85 -8.16
C PRO A 101 -6.93 -6.87 -9.31
N PRO A 102 -6.95 -7.28 -10.60
CA PRO A 102 -7.29 -6.39 -11.72
C PRO A 102 -8.70 -5.79 -11.66
N THR A 103 -9.63 -6.39 -10.89
CA THR A 103 -11.01 -5.91 -10.73
C THR A 103 -11.15 -4.78 -9.73
N LEU A 104 -10.05 -4.34 -9.11
CA LEU A 104 -10.01 -3.21 -8.18
C LEU A 104 -9.47 -1.96 -8.91
N ARG A 105 -9.89 -0.78 -8.43
CA ARG A 105 -9.42 0.54 -8.91
C ARG A 105 -8.29 1.08 -8.05
#